data_AF-A0A931R3V1-F1
#
_entry.id   AF-A0A931R3V1-F1
#
_cell.length_a   1.000
_cell.length_b   1.000
_cell.length_c   1.000
_cell.angle_alpha   90.00
_cell.angle_beta   90.00
_cell.angle_gamma   90.00
#
_symmetry.space_group_name_H-M   'P 1'
#
loop_
_entity.id
_entity.type
_entity.pdbx_description
1 polymer ?
#
loop_
_entity_poly.entity_id
_entity_poly.type
_entity_poly.pdbx_seq_one_letter_code
_entity_poly.pdbx_strand_id
1 'polypeptide(L)'
;MVSAILDNATLAAADIGPSLSVAQIKSALLGLLISGGMLIPGNIPNIIAAHALHITSTEWARLGVPLGLIIMTGTALLLWLGLL
;
A
#
# COMPACT_ATOMS: atom_id res chain seq x y z
N MET A 1 12.35 11.48 -0.51
CA MET A 1 11.75 10.49 0.42
C MET A 1 10.58 11.06 1.23
N VAL A 2 10.28 12.37 1.25
CA VAL A 2 8.99 12.90 1.75
C VAL A 2 7.80 12.52 0.83
N SER A 3 8.07 12.09 -0.42
CA SER A 3 7.07 12.00 -1.49
C SER A 3 6.33 10.67 -1.65
N ALA A 4 6.76 9.51 -1.12
CA ALA A 4 6.10 8.27 -1.53
C ALA A 4 4.69 8.05 -0.92
N ILE A 5 4.28 8.82 0.12
CA ILE A 5 2.85 8.96 0.51
C ILE A 5 2.10 9.92 -0.36
N LEU A 6 2.73 11.06 -0.64
CA LEU A 6 2.13 12.06 -1.49
C LEU A 6 1.83 11.46 -2.87
N ASP A 7 2.66 10.52 -3.35
CA ASP A 7 2.44 9.72 -4.56
C ASP A 7 1.22 8.80 -4.49
N ASN A 8 1.04 8.03 -3.42
CA ASN A 8 -0.09 7.08 -3.33
C ASN A 8 -1.45 7.78 -3.14
N ALA A 9 -1.47 8.95 -2.49
CA ALA A 9 -2.66 9.80 -2.41
C ALA A 9 -2.95 10.57 -3.71
N THR A 10 -1.92 10.90 -4.50
CA THR A 10 -2.07 11.51 -5.85
C THR A 10 -2.53 10.50 -6.89
N LEU A 11 -2.05 9.25 -6.85
CA LEU A 11 -2.51 8.12 -7.68
C LEU A 11 -4.00 7.79 -7.45
N ALA A 12 -4.46 7.86 -6.20
CA ALA A 12 -5.88 7.70 -5.87
C ALA A 12 -6.75 8.91 -6.27
N ALA A 13 -6.18 10.12 -6.30
CA ALA A 13 -6.90 11.35 -6.64
C ALA A 13 -6.97 11.66 -8.15
N ALA A 14 -6.04 11.14 -8.95
CA ALA A 14 -5.92 11.49 -10.37
C ALA A 14 -6.78 10.65 -11.34
N ASP A 15 -7.20 9.42 -10.99
CA ASP A 15 -7.78 8.48 -11.98
C ASP A 15 -8.95 7.60 -11.49
N ILE A 16 -9.65 7.96 -10.41
CA ILE A 16 -10.99 7.41 -10.15
C ILE A 16 -12.00 8.16 -11.04
N GLY A 17 -11.92 7.90 -12.34
CA GLY A 17 -12.85 8.39 -13.35
C GLY A 17 -14.13 7.55 -13.42
N PRO A 18 -15.21 8.06 -14.04
CA PRO A 18 -16.50 7.36 -14.14
C PRO A 18 -16.47 6.06 -14.97
N SER A 19 -15.35 5.73 -15.59
CA SER A 19 -15.13 4.53 -16.42
C SER A 19 -14.75 3.28 -15.62
N LEU A 20 -14.29 3.43 -14.38
CA LEU A 20 -13.91 2.31 -13.54
C LEU A 20 -15.13 1.76 -12.80
N SER A 21 -15.30 0.44 -12.86
CA SER A 21 -16.26 -0.24 -12.00
C SER A 21 -15.83 -0.11 -10.53
N VAL A 22 -16.81 -0.18 -9.63
CA VAL A 22 -16.57 -0.13 -8.18
C VAL A 22 -15.55 -1.20 -7.73
N ALA A 23 -15.57 -2.39 -8.35
CA ALA A 23 -14.63 -3.46 -8.05
C ALA A 23 -13.18 -3.10 -8.41
N GLN A 24 -12.97 -2.43 -9.55
CA GLN A 24 -11.65 -1.96 -9.98
C GLN A 24 -11.11 -0.87 -9.06
N ILE A 25 -11.98 0.06 -8.66
CA ILE A 25 -11.63 1.14 -7.72
C ILE A 25 -11.22 0.54 -6.36
N LYS A 26 -12.02 -0.37 -5.81
CA LYS A 26 -11.71 -1.08 -4.55
C LYS A 26 -10.38 -1.83 -4.64
N SER A 27 -10.16 -2.56 -5.73
CA SER A 27 -8.92 -3.31 -5.94
C SER A 27 -7.70 -2.40 -6.00
N ALA A 28 -7.79 -1.29 -6.72
CA ALA A 28 -6.70 -0.31 -6.85
C ALA A 28 -6.38 0.36 -5.50
N LEU A 29 -7.42 0.80 -4.77
CA LEU A 29 -7.24 1.44 -3.46
C LEU A 29 -6.63 0.49 -2.43
N LEU A 30 -7.11 -0.76 -2.36
CA LEU A 30 -6.57 -1.74 -1.43
C LEU A 30 -5.12 -2.11 -1.80
N GLY A 31 -4.81 -2.27 -3.09
CA GLY A 31 -3.44 -2.51 -3.55
C GLY A 31 -2.47 -1.36 -3.20
N LEU A 32 -2.88 -0.12 -3.45
CA LEU A 32 -2.09 1.08 -3.10
C LEU A 32 -1.88 1.20 -1.59
N LEU A 33 -2.92 0.93 -0.80
CA LEU A 33 -2.84 0.97 0.66
C LEU A 33 -1.85 -0.08 1.20
N ILE A 34 -1.95 -1.32 0.73
CA ILE A 34 -1.13 -2.44 1.20
C ILE A 34 0.33 -2.25 0.78
N SER A 35 0.57 -1.90 -0.49
CA SER A 35 1.92 -1.67 -1.02
C SER A 35 2.63 -0.49 -0.33
N GLY A 36 1.89 0.58 0.01
CA GLY A 36 2.42 1.71 0.78
C GLY A 36 2.96 1.32 2.17
N GLY A 37 2.51 0.21 2.75
CA GLY A 37 3.01 -0.30 4.04
C GLY A 37 4.29 -1.14 3.95
N MET A 38 4.66 -1.62 2.76
CA MET A 38 5.71 -2.65 2.62
C MET A 38 7.13 -2.12 2.85
N LEU A 39 7.37 -0.83 2.57
CA LEU A 39 8.69 -0.22 2.57
C LEU A 39 8.72 1.09 3.37
N ILE A 40 9.86 1.38 4.01
CA ILE A 40 10.11 2.64 4.73
C ILE A 40 9.87 3.86 3.86
N PRO A 41 10.53 4.02 2.69
CA PRO A 41 10.30 5.19 1.86
C PRO A 41 8.87 5.27 1.36
N GLY A 42 8.13 4.15 1.36
CA GLY A 42 6.77 4.05 0.86
C GLY A 42 5.83 5.02 1.55
N ASN A 43 6.14 5.45 2.79
CA ASN A 43 5.22 6.30 3.49
C ASN A 43 5.83 7.18 4.65
N ILE A 44 5.36 8.42 4.90
CA ILE A 44 5.82 9.36 5.93
C ILE A 44 5.72 8.75 7.33
N PRO A 45 4.60 8.15 7.79
CA PRO A 45 4.59 7.37 9.02
C PRO A 45 5.67 6.29 9.09
N ASN A 46 5.95 5.55 8.01
CA ASN A 46 6.99 4.54 7.99
C ASN A 46 8.38 5.17 8.15
N ILE A 47 8.63 6.33 7.52
CA ILE A 47 9.88 7.09 7.68
C ILE A 47 10.06 7.57 9.12
N ILE A 48 9.00 8.11 9.73
CA ILE A 48 9.03 8.59 11.12
C ILE A 48 9.23 7.40 12.07
N ALA A 49 8.51 6.30 11.88
CA ALA A 49 8.62 5.10 12.70
C ALA A 49 10.01 4.45 12.59
N ALA A 50 10.54 4.32 11.38
CA ALA A 50 11.88 3.81 11.15
C ALA A 50 12.96 4.68 11.81
N HIS A 51 12.80 6.01 11.74
CA HIS A 51 13.71 6.94 12.39
C HIS A 51 13.64 6.83 13.92
N ALA A 52 12.43 6.77 14.49
CA ALA A 52 12.22 6.68 15.93
C ALA A 52 12.67 5.34 16.54
N LEU A 53 12.55 4.25 15.79
CA LEU A 53 12.94 2.91 16.21
C LEU A 53 14.36 2.52 15.76
N HIS A 54 15.06 3.41 15.05
CA HIS A 54 16.37 3.17 14.44
C HIS A 54 16.44 1.89 13.58
N ILE A 55 15.36 1.62 12.84
CA ILE A 55 15.25 0.44 11.96
C ILE A 55 15.75 0.80 10.56
N THR A 56 16.58 -0.07 9.98
CA THR A 56 17.06 0.07 8.61
C THR A 56 16.02 -0.37 7.57
N SER A 57 16.11 0.14 6.34
CA SER A 57 15.22 -0.25 5.22
C SER A 57 15.19 -1.76 4.97
N THR A 58 16.32 -2.43 5.17
CA THR A 58 16.41 -3.89 5.00
C THR A 58 15.66 -4.63 6.09
N GLU A 59 15.76 -4.19 7.35
CA GLU A 59 15.05 -4.82 8.48
C GLU A 59 13.54 -4.66 8.34
N TRP A 60 13.09 -3.46 7.97
CA TRP A 60 11.67 -3.24 7.69
C TRP A 60 11.19 -4.10 6.53
N ALA A 61 11.92 -4.11 5.41
CA ALA A 61 11.52 -4.84 4.21
C ALA A 61 11.43 -6.36 4.45
N ARG A 62 12.28 -6.92 5.33
CA ARG A 62 12.22 -8.34 5.71
C ARG A 62 10.88 -8.75 6.33
N LEU A 63 10.19 -7.83 7.00
CA LEU A 63 8.86 -8.09 7.56
C LEU A 63 7.74 -7.50 6.69
N GLY A 64 7.87 -6.25 6.31
CA GLY A 64 6.87 -5.47 5.58
C GLY A 64 6.56 -6.04 4.20
N VAL A 65 7.55 -6.51 3.44
CA VAL A 65 7.32 -7.06 2.10
C VAL A 65 6.60 -8.42 2.18
N PRO A 66 7.07 -9.43 2.94
CA PRO A 66 6.35 -10.69 3.04
C PRO A 66 4.94 -10.55 3.62
N LEU A 67 4.78 -9.74 4.67
CA LEU A 67 3.46 -9.49 5.26
C LEU A 67 2.53 -8.81 4.27
N GLY A 68 3.03 -7.77 3.60
CA GLY A 68 2.26 -7.07 2.58
C GLY A 68 1.84 -7.96 1.42
N LEU A 69 2.71 -8.87 0.96
CA LEU A 69 2.37 -9.84 -0.09
C LEU A 69 1.26 -10.80 0.38
N ILE A 70 1.35 -11.33 1.61
CA ILE A 70 0.31 -12.20 2.18
C ILE A 70 -1.04 -11.47 2.22
N ILE A 71 -1.05 -10.24 2.74
CA ILE A 71 -2.27 -9.43 2.81
C ILE A 71 -2.79 -9.12 1.41
N MET A 72 -1.91 -8.72 0.47
CA MET A 72 -2.29 -8.40 -0.90
C MET A 72 -2.93 -9.59 -1.60
N THR A 73 -2.31 -10.77 -1.54
CA THR A 73 -2.87 -12.00 -2.11
C THR A 73 -4.20 -12.36 -1.43
N GLY A 74 -4.28 -12.29 -0.10
CA GLY A 74 -5.52 -12.54 0.63
C GLY A 74 -6.65 -11.60 0.21
N THR A 75 -6.40 -10.29 0.17
CA THR A 75 -7.40 -9.30 -0.25
C THR A 75 -7.80 -9.46 -1.72
N ALA A 76 -6.86 -9.78 -2.61
CA ALA A 76 -7.16 -10.04 -4.01
C ALA A 76 -8.06 -11.27 -4.18
N LEU A 77 -7.81 -12.34 -3.42
CA LEU A 77 -8.65 -13.54 -3.42
C LEU A 77 -10.05 -13.23 -2.88
N LEU A 78 -10.17 -12.48 -1.79
CA LEU A 78 -11.47 -12.09 -1.23
C LEU A 78 -12.28 -11.22 -2.19
N LEU A 79 -11.64 -10.25 -2.86
CA LEU A 79 -12.28 -9.44 -3.91
C LEU A 79 -12.72 -10.30 -5.10
N TRP A 80 -11.86 -11.23 -5.54
CA TRP A 80 -12.18 -12.14 -6.64
C TRP A 80 -13.36 -13.07 -6.31
N LEU A 81 -13.46 -13.51 -5.06
CA LEU A 81 -14.59 -14.30 -4.54
C LEU A 81 -15.85 -13.46 -4.26
N GLY A 82 -15.79 -12.13 -4.43
CA GLY A 82 -16.91 -11.22 -4.20
C GLY A 82 -17.26 -11.03 -2.71
N LEU A 83 -16.32 -11.31 -1.81
CA LEU A 83 -16.48 -11.18 -0.36
C LEU A 83 -16.10 -9.78 0.17
N LEU A 84 -15.55 -8.91 -0.69
CA LEU A 84 -15.13 -7.53 -0.41
C LEU A 84 -15.58 -6.56 -1.51
#